data_AF-A0A522TVN0-F1
#
_entry.id   AF-A0A522TVN0-F1
#
_cell.length_a   1.000
_cell.length_b   1.000
_cell.length_c   1.000
_cell.angle_alpha   90.00
_cell.angle_beta   90.00
_cell.angle_gamma   90.00
#
_symmetry.space_group_name_H-M   'P 1'
#
loop_
_entity.id
_entity.type
_entity.pdbx_description
1 polymer ?
#
loop_
_entity_poly.entity_id
_entity_poly.type
_entity_poly.pdbx_seq_one_letter_code
_entity_poly.pdbx_strand_id
1 'polypeptide(L)'
;GRTDKKMQVRGVPFRWVVEANWKIGSDNFGGDAYHTAMTHRSTVELGIAPKDPMFASYGHQVVLDNGHGLNVITPSPVAPKVPPFQGLPEVMWPMFERNLSQGQLEVFRNTAVIDGTCFPNLSFLSPMHGTGGHAHLTNFLTLRQWRPLGPGKMEIWSWFLADVEAPEEFVQESYKRYVNTFGPSGVLEQDDAEIWSRITSASKGLMARDKTLSYNNIMNYVMGLDSVEPDTSWPGPGLAYPTCYLEAVQRAFYEKWHECIAKD
;
A
#
# COMPACT_ATOMS: atom_id res chain seq x y z
N GLY A 1 -2.49 -5.74 -19.57
CA GLY A 1 -1.81 -6.19 -18.33
C GLY A 1 -0.33 -6.30 -18.64
N ARG A 2 0.56 -6.33 -17.64
CA ARG A 2 2.00 -6.28 -17.91
C ARG A 2 2.55 -7.48 -18.70
N THR A 3 1.95 -8.67 -18.59
CA THR A 3 2.31 -9.87 -19.38
C THR A 3 1.18 -10.37 -20.29
N ASP A 4 1.47 -11.37 -21.14
CA ASP A 4 0.58 -11.88 -22.19
C ASP A 4 -0.56 -12.74 -21.61
N LYS A 5 -0.25 -13.59 -20.62
CA LYS A 5 -1.17 -14.53 -19.94
C LYS A 5 -1.73 -13.98 -18.64
N LYS A 6 -1.48 -12.70 -18.35
CA LYS A 6 -1.91 -11.97 -17.14
C LYS A 6 -1.39 -12.64 -15.85
N MET A 7 -1.75 -12.05 -14.71
CA MET A 7 -1.46 -12.61 -13.40
C MET A 7 -2.48 -13.65 -12.98
N GLN A 8 -2.04 -14.55 -12.10
CA GLN A 8 -2.88 -15.52 -11.42
C GLN A 8 -2.71 -15.42 -9.91
N VAL A 9 -3.81 -15.66 -9.20
CA VAL A 9 -3.76 -15.94 -7.77
C VAL A 9 -3.09 -17.30 -7.57
N ARG A 10 -2.10 -17.36 -6.68
CA ARG A 10 -1.41 -18.61 -6.34
C ARG A 10 -2.05 -19.18 -5.07
N GLY A 11 -2.85 -20.24 -5.23
CA GLY A 11 -3.53 -20.91 -4.12
C GLY A 11 -4.83 -20.23 -3.69
N VAL A 12 -5.15 -20.33 -2.40
CA VAL A 12 -6.33 -19.73 -1.75
C VAL A 12 -5.91 -18.56 -0.87
N PRO A 13 -6.79 -17.60 -0.54
CA PRO A 13 -6.41 -16.51 0.35
C PRO A 13 -6.10 -17.03 1.75
N PHE A 14 -5.11 -16.43 2.40
CA PHE A 14 -5.06 -16.45 3.85
C PHE A 14 -6.25 -15.68 4.40
N ARG A 15 -6.94 -16.26 5.38
CA ARG A 15 -8.14 -15.69 6.00
C ARG A 15 -8.00 -15.70 7.50
N TRP A 16 -8.08 -14.53 8.12
CA TRP A 16 -8.04 -14.39 9.57
C TRP A 16 -8.85 -13.18 10.01
N VAL A 17 -9.17 -13.14 11.31
CA VAL A 17 -10.03 -12.13 11.90
C VAL A 17 -9.19 -11.18 12.74
N VAL A 18 -9.46 -9.88 12.62
CA VAL A 18 -8.83 -8.82 13.42
C VAL A 18 -9.94 -7.98 14.07
N GLU A 19 -9.72 -7.57 15.32
CA GLU A 19 -10.64 -6.72 16.09
C GLU A 19 -10.45 -5.23 15.72
N ALA A 20 -10.59 -4.95 14.42
CA ALA A 20 -10.47 -3.62 13.84
C ALA A 20 -11.62 -3.29 12.88
N ASN A 21 -11.94 -1.99 12.73
CA ASN A 21 -12.83 -1.55 11.67
C ASN A 21 -12.16 -1.69 10.30
N TRP A 22 -12.89 -2.19 9.30
CA TRP A 22 -12.38 -2.39 7.94
C TRP A 22 -11.80 -1.14 7.28
N LYS A 23 -12.32 0.05 7.64
CA LYS A 23 -11.83 1.33 7.08
C LYS A 23 -10.38 1.60 7.45
N ILE A 24 -9.89 1.12 8.60
CA ILE A 24 -8.51 1.37 9.03
C ILE A 24 -7.52 0.69 8.08
N GLY A 25 -7.79 -0.54 7.63
CA GLY A 25 -6.96 -1.21 6.63
C GLY A 25 -7.02 -0.51 5.27
N SER A 26 -8.18 0.04 4.90
CA SER A 26 -8.38 0.78 3.64
C SER A 26 -7.66 2.13 3.66
N ASP A 27 -7.70 2.82 4.80
CA ASP A 27 -7.04 4.09 5.08
C ASP A 27 -5.51 3.93 5.05
N ASN A 28 -4.99 2.94 5.78
CA ASN A 28 -3.56 2.64 5.83
C ASN A 28 -3.01 2.26 4.44
N PHE A 29 -3.61 1.27 3.76
CA PHE A 29 -3.13 0.87 2.43
C PHE A 29 -3.50 1.88 1.32
N GLY A 30 -4.40 2.83 1.60
CA GLY A 30 -4.83 3.81 0.60
C GLY A 30 -3.73 4.82 0.28
N GLY A 31 -2.97 5.23 1.29
CA GLY A 31 -1.91 6.23 1.09
C GLY A 31 -0.95 6.43 2.25
N ASP A 32 -0.99 5.64 3.32
CA ASP A 32 -0.14 5.86 4.50
C ASP A 32 1.24 5.22 4.32
N ALA A 33 2.18 5.96 3.73
CA ALA A 33 3.60 5.58 3.77
C ALA A 33 4.33 6.13 5.02
N TYR A 34 3.67 6.99 5.80
CA TYR A 34 4.25 7.67 6.96
C TYR A 34 4.47 6.71 8.14
N HIS A 35 3.53 5.79 8.38
CA HIS A 35 3.61 4.83 9.48
C HIS A 35 4.85 3.94 9.40
N THR A 36 5.40 3.67 8.20
CA THR A 36 6.48 2.71 7.99
C THR A 36 7.70 2.95 8.88
N ALA A 37 8.08 4.22 9.10
CA ALA A 37 9.27 4.55 9.89
C ALA A 37 9.14 4.18 11.37
N MET A 38 7.90 4.19 11.90
CA MET A 38 7.62 3.95 13.32
C MET A 38 7.00 2.58 13.55
N THR A 39 5.87 2.28 12.89
CA THR A 39 5.16 1.01 13.04
C THR A 39 6.08 -0.17 12.76
N HIS A 40 6.87 -0.10 11.69
CA HIS A 40 7.75 -1.19 11.27
C HIS A 40 9.21 -0.97 11.69
N ARG A 41 9.46 -0.18 12.75
CA ARG A 41 10.82 0.19 13.18
C ARG A 41 11.71 -1.03 13.41
N SER A 42 11.16 -2.11 13.96
CA SER A 42 11.84 -3.40 14.14
C SER A 42 12.40 -3.93 12.80
N THR A 43 11.60 -3.88 11.73
CA THR A 43 11.98 -4.33 10.39
C THR A 43 12.96 -3.37 9.69
N VAL A 44 12.90 -2.07 10.01
CA VAL A 44 13.90 -1.06 9.55
C VAL A 44 15.27 -1.39 10.15
N GLU A 45 15.32 -1.74 11.44
CA GLU A 45 16.56 -2.11 12.13
C GLU A 45 17.13 -3.44 11.60
N LEU A 46 16.27 -4.38 11.25
CA LEU A 46 16.64 -5.63 10.56
C LEU A 46 16.99 -5.45 9.08
N GLY A 47 16.76 -4.27 8.51
CA GLY A 47 17.04 -3.95 7.10
C GLY A 47 16.08 -4.60 6.10
N ILE A 48 14.88 -4.96 6.53
CA ILE A 48 13.78 -5.45 5.68
C ILE A 48 13.03 -4.26 5.07
N ALA A 49 12.72 -3.25 5.89
CA ALA A 49 12.10 -1.99 5.46
C ALA A 49 13.15 -0.90 5.17
N PRO A 50 12.81 0.15 4.41
CA PRO A 50 13.73 1.22 4.05
C PRO A 50 14.34 1.92 5.28
N LYS A 51 15.67 2.11 5.27
CA LYS A 51 16.40 2.87 6.31
C LYS A 51 16.33 4.38 6.13
N ASP A 52 16.15 4.82 4.89
CA ASP A 52 16.01 6.24 4.57
C ASP A 52 14.66 6.74 5.10
N PRO A 53 14.61 7.64 6.09
CA PRO A 53 13.36 8.18 6.59
C PRO A 53 12.62 9.04 5.56
N MET A 54 13.26 9.39 4.44
CA MET A 54 12.66 10.13 3.33
C MET A 54 12.18 9.21 2.21
N PHE A 55 12.22 7.88 2.36
CA PHE A 55 11.96 6.94 1.26
C PHE A 55 10.64 7.20 0.51
N ALA A 56 9.57 7.60 1.22
CA ALA A 56 8.28 7.85 0.61
C ALA A 56 8.12 9.29 0.08
N SER A 57 9.10 10.16 0.31
CA SER A 57 9.13 11.47 -0.35
C SER A 57 9.48 11.38 -1.83
N TYR A 58 10.04 10.27 -2.28
CA TYR A 58 10.39 10.05 -3.68
C TYR A 58 9.26 9.33 -4.40
N GLY A 59 8.57 10.03 -5.29
CA GLY A 59 7.46 9.48 -6.08
C GLY A 59 6.19 10.31 -5.91
N HIS A 60 5.04 9.66 -6.04
CA HIS A 60 3.76 10.36 -6.09
C HIS A 60 2.65 9.66 -5.31
N GLN A 61 1.90 10.43 -4.52
CA GLN A 61 0.58 10.02 -4.06
C GLN A 61 -0.46 10.48 -5.08
N VAL A 62 -1.30 9.56 -5.56
CA VAL A 62 -2.25 9.80 -6.65
C VAL A 62 -3.67 9.58 -6.15
N VAL A 63 -4.46 10.64 -6.16
CA VAL A 63 -5.90 10.61 -5.90
C VAL A 63 -6.63 10.34 -7.21
N LEU A 64 -7.53 9.36 -7.21
CA LEU A 64 -8.37 9.01 -8.35
C LEU A 64 -9.85 9.26 -8.01
N ASP A 65 -10.69 9.20 -9.03
CA ASP A 65 -12.14 9.34 -8.85
C ASP A 65 -12.70 8.27 -7.91
N ASN A 66 -13.86 8.56 -7.32
CA ASN A 66 -14.61 7.62 -6.48
C ASN A 66 -13.86 7.09 -5.25
N GLY A 67 -12.99 7.90 -4.66
CA GLY A 67 -12.28 7.56 -3.42
C GLY A 67 -11.19 6.50 -3.60
N HIS A 68 -10.84 6.19 -4.85
CA HIS A 68 -9.68 5.34 -5.17
C HIS A 68 -8.39 6.15 -5.01
N GLY A 69 -7.30 5.49 -4.63
CA GLY A 69 -6.00 6.14 -4.58
C GLY A 69 -4.88 5.16 -4.36
N LEU A 70 -3.67 5.63 -4.62
CA LEU A 70 -2.45 4.85 -4.47
C LEU A 70 -1.23 5.75 -4.25
N ASN A 71 -0.20 5.18 -3.67
CA ASN A 71 1.15 5.68 -3.70
C ASN A 71 1.94 4.95 -4.80
N VAL A 72 2.81 5.70 -5.48
CA VAL A 72 3.84 5.18 -6.38
C VAL A 72 5.18 5.70 -5.87
N ILE A 73 5.88 4.88 -5.09
CA ILE A 73 7.17 5.24 -4.49
C ILE A 73 8.29 4.81 -5.42
N THR A 74 9.23 5.71 -5.65
CA THR A 74 10.42 5.50 -6.49
C THR A 74 11.66 5.21 -5.61
N PRO A 75 12.72 4.63 -6.16
CA PRO A 75 13.95 4.38 -5.41
C PRO A 75 14.55 5.65 -4.83
N SER A 76 14.98 5.60 -3.57
CA SER A 76 15.70 6.71 -2.95
C SER A 76 17.02 6.99 -3.70
N PRO A 77 17.32 8.26 -4.04
CA PRO A 77 18.55 8.65 -4.73
C PRO A 77 19.80 8.51 -3.84
N VAL A 78 19.62 8.43 -2.52
CA VAL A 78 20.71 8.25 -1.54
C VAL A 78 20.88 6.78 -1.11
N ALA A 79 19.99 5.90 -1.55
CA ALA A 79 20.08 4.46 -1.31
C ALA A 79 20.85 3.75 -2.44
N PRO A 80 21.35 2.51 -2.20
CA PRO A 80 21.89 1.70 -3.28
C PRO A 80 20.88 1.54 -4.42
N LYS A 81 21.38 1.54 -5.67
CA LYS A 81 20.54 1.32 -6.85
C LYS A 81 19.72 0.05 -6.67
N VAL A 82 18.43 0.11 -6.99
CA VAL A 82 17.51 -1.04 -7.06
C VAL A 82 17.24 -1.39 -8.53
N PRO A 83 16.85 -2.64 -8.84
CA PRO A 83 16.63 -3.03 -10.23
C PRO A 83 15.37 -2.34 -10.78
N PRO A 84 15.29 -2.08 -12.09
CA PRO A 84 14.06 -1.59 -12.71
C PRO A 84 12.94 -2.62 -12.58
N PHE A 85 11.71 -2.18 -12.85
CA PHE A 85 10.52 -3.06 -12.83
C PHE A 85 10.37 -3.84 -11.52
N GLN A 86 10.73 -3.21 -10.40
CA GLN A 86 10.69 -3.81 -9.07
C GLN A 86 11.49 -5.14 -8.97
N GLY A 87 12.51 -5.34 -9.80
CA GLY A 87 13.30 -6.57 -9.79
C GLY A 87 12.55 -7.80 -10.34
N LEU A 88 11.51 -7.59 -11.14
CA LEU A 88 10.89 -8.68 -11.89
C LEU A 88 11.88 -9.26 -12.91
N PRO A 89 11.83 -10.58 -13.18
CA PRO A 89 12.79 -11.29 -14.03
C PRO A 89 12.96 -10.67 -15.42
N GLU A 90 14.20 -10.56 -15.89
CA GLU A 90 14.55 -9.94 -17.19
C GLU A 90 13.86 -10.60 -18.39
N VAL A 91 13.63 -11.92 -18.31
CA VAL A 91 12.89 -12.68 -19.34
C VAL A 91 11.47 -12.13 -19.57
N MET A 92 10.92 -11.37 -18.62
CA MET A 92 9.60 -10.76 -18.71
C MET A 92 9.60 -9.36 -19.32
N TRP A 93 10.74 -8.67 -19.36
CA TRP A 93 10.81 -7.27 -19.76
C TRP A 93 10.33 -7.01 -21.20
N PRO A 94 10.60 -7.88 -22.20
CA PRO A 94 10.04 -7.69 -23.54
C PRO A 94 8.50 -7.72 -23.59
N MET A 95 7.85 -8.38 -22.63
CA MET A 95 6.38 -8.33 -22.52
C MET A 95 5.92 -6.98 -21.96
N PHE A 96 6.63 -6.43 -20.97
CA PHE A 96 6.32 -5.12 -20.39
C PHE A 96 6.38 -4.03 -21.46
N GLU A 97 7.46 -4.02 -22.25
CA GLU A 97 7.68 -3.04 -23.33
C GLU A 97 6.61 -3.11 -24.43
N ARG A 98 6.12 -4.32 -24.74
CA ARG A 98 5.08 -4.52 -25.76
C ARG A 98 3.68 -4.21 -25.26
N ASN A 99 3.38 -4.49 -23.98
CA ASN A 99 2.02 -4.51 -23.46
C ASN A 99 1.62 -3.23 -22.69
N LEU A 100 2.59 -2.42 -22.26
CA LEU A 100 2.36 -1.15 -21.56
C LEU A 100 2.52 0.03 -22.52
N SER A 101 1.74 1.09 -22.32
CA SER A 101 2.01 2.36 -23.00
C SER A 101 3.34 2.95 -22.52
N GLN A 102 3.94 3.86 -23.30
CA GLN A 102 5.21 4.49 -22.93
C GLN A 102 5.18 5.11 -21.53
N GLY A 103 4.13 5.87 -21.20
CA GLY A 103 3.97 6.47 -19.87
C GLY A 103 3.80 5.45 -18.75
N GLN A 104 3.05 4.35 -18.99
CA GLN A 104 2.92 3.26 -18.03
C GLN A 104 4.25 2.54 -17.81
N LEU A 105 5.00 2.30 -18.89
CA LEU A 105 6.30 1.65 -18.85
C LEU A 105 7.33 2.50 -18.09
N GLU A 106 7.35 3.81 -18.30
CA GLU A 106 8.25 4.74 -17.61
C GLU A 106 7.97 4.81 -16.12
N VAL A 107 6.69 4.90 -15.71
CA VAL A 107 6.30 4.84 -14.30
C VAL A 107 6.75 3.50 -13.72
N PHE A 108 6.32 2.39 -14.33
CA PHE A 108 6.59 1.05 -13.82
C PHE A 108 8.08 0.69 -13.73
N ARG A 109 8.88 1.14 -14.71
CA ARG A 109 10.34 0.95 -14.71
C ARG A 109 11.01 1.57 -13.50
N ASN A 110 10.51 2.71 -13.04
CA ASN A 110 11.09 3.51 -11.97
C ASN A 110 10.39 3.35 -10.61
N THR A 111 9.40 2.47 -10.50
CA THR A 111 8.71 2.18 -9.26
C THR A 111 9.51 1.22 -8.38
N ALA A 112 9.54 1.48 -7.07
CA ALA A 112 10.01 0.57 -6.05
C ALA A 112 8.85 -0.06 -5.25
N VAL A 113 7.85 0.74 -4.87
CA VAL A 113 6.67 0.29 -4.13
C VAL A 113 5.40 0.89 -4.73
N ILE A 114 4.36 0.08 -4.80
CA ILE A 114 2.99 0.53 -5.05
C ILE A 114 2.13 0.01 -3.90
N ASP A 115 1.43 0.90 -3.23
CA ASP A 115 0.34 0.58 -2.30
C ASP A 115 -0.89 1.39 -2.67
N GLY A 116 -2.08 0.81 -2.52
CA GLY A 116 -3.30 1.54 -2.82
C GLY A 116 -4.56 0.81 -2.41
N THR A 117 -5.66 1.55 -2.46
CA THR A 117 -7.00 1.06 -2.15
C THR A 117 -7.96 1.40 -3.28
N CYS A 118 -8.54 0.35 -3.87
CA CYS A 118 -9.77 0.43 -4.62
C CYS A 118 -10.94 0.50 -3.63
N PHE A 119 -11.46 1.72 -3.42
CA PHE A 119 -12.69 1.96 -2.65
C PHE A 119 -13.79 0.90 -2.95
N PRO A 120 -14.48 0.37 -1.92
CA PRO A 120 -14.32 0.74 -0.51
C PRO A 120 -13.16 0.02 0.17
N ASN A 121 -12.94 -1.27 -0.10
CA ASN A 121 -12.20 -2.11 0.83
C ASN A 121 -11.34 -3.20 0.17
N LEU A 122 -10.91 -2.97 -1.07
CA LEU A 122 -9.97 -3.82 -1.78
C LEU A 122 -8.63 -3.08 -1.91
N SER A 123 -7.61 -3.53 -1.21
CA SER A 123 -6.27 -2.93 -1.28
C SER A 123 -5.29 -3.84 -2.01
N PHE A 124 -4.18 -3.26 -2.45
CA PHE A 124 -3.07 -3.98 -3.05
C PHE A 124 -1.75 -3.39 -2.59
N LEU A 125 -0.73 -4.23 -2.56
CA LEU A 125 0.64 -3.83 -2.25
C LEU A 125 1.61 -4.63 -3.10
N SER A 126 2.52 -3.92 -3.75
CA SER A 126 3.62 -4.48 -4.51
C SER A 126 4.91 -3.79 -4.11
N PRO A 127 5.66 -4.33 -3.13
CA PRO A 127 6.94 -3.80 -2.71
C PRO A 127 8.10 -4.67 -3.23
N MET A 128 9.34 -4.24 -3.00
CA MET A 128 10.51 -5.12 -3.09
C MET A 128 11.01 -5.41 -1.68
N HIS A 129 11.05 -6.68 -1.28
CA HIS A 129 11.58 -7.09 0.03
C HIS A 129 12.75 -8.07 -0.12
N GLY A 130 13.69 -8.03 0.83
CA GLY A 130 14.85 -8.90 0.84
C GLY A 130 15.93 -8.40 1.78
N THR A 131 16.87 -9.28 2.14
CA THR A 131 18.04 -8.94 2.98
C THR A 131 19.32 -9.23 2.20
N GLY A 132 20.37 -8.42 2.41
CA GLY A 132 21.68 -8.64 1.78
C GLY A 132 22.01 -7.80 0.53
N GLY A 133 21.19 -6.79 0.18
CA GLY A 133 21.46 -5.86 -0.92
C GLY A 133 20.69 -6.16 -2.21
N HIS A 134 21.03 -5.43 -3.29
CA HIS A 134 20.30 -5.37 -4.57
C HIS A 134 19.91 -6.75 -5.14
N ALA A 135 20.85 -7.70 -5.17
CA ALA A 135 20.66 -9.02 -5.78
C ALA A 135 19.67 -9.93 -5.02
N HIS A 136 19.20 -9.50 -3.84
CA HIS A 136 18.34 -10.31 -2.97
C HIS A 136 16.97 -9.67 -2.72
N LEU A 137 16.70 -8.53 -3.36
CA LEU A 137 15.38 -7.91 -3.36
C LEU A 137 14.47 -8.65 -4.34
N THR A 138 13.30 -9.07 -3.88
CA THR A 138 12.31 -9.77 -4.69
C THR A 138 10.97 -9.08 -4.51
N ASN A 139 10.33 -8.75 -5.62
CA ASN A 139 8.97 -8.24 -5.61
C ASN A 139 7.97 -9.35 -5.28
N PHE A 140 6.91 -8.99 -4.57
CA PHE A 140 5.67 -9.75 -4.56
C PHE A 140 4.51 -8.79 -4.81
N LEU A 141 3.36 -9.36 -5.18
CA LEU A 141 2.10 -8.64 -5.24
C LEU A 141 1.11 -9.33 -4.33
N THR A 142 0.50 -8.56 -3.43
CA THR A 142 -0.65 -9.00 -2.65
C THR A 142 -1.88 -8.16 -2.95
N LEU A 143 -3.01 -8.84 -3.07
CA LEU A 143 -4.34 -8.24 -3.08
C LEU A 143 -5.00 -8.57 -1.75
N ARG A 144 -5.79 -7.66 -1.20
CA ARG A 144 -6.44 -7.88 0.08
C ARG A 144 -7.82 -7.27 0.21
N GLN A 145 -8.74 -8.04 0.78
CA GLN A 145 -10.11 -7.65 1.04
C GLN A 145 -10.30 -7.46 2.55
N TRP A 146 -10.70 -6.25 2.95
CA TRP A 146 -11.09 -5.93 4.33
C TRP A 146 -12.57 -6.23 4.52
N ARG A 147 -12.92 -7.50 4.71
CA ARG A 147 -14.33 -7.92 4.80
C ARG A 147 -14.93 -7.48 6.14
N PRO A 148 -15.94 -6.59 6.17
CA PRO A 148 -16.54 -6.14 7.41
C PRO A 148 -17.32 -7.28 8.08
N LEU A 149 -17.04 -7.55 9.36
CA LEU A 149 -17.86 -8.42 10.21
C LEU A 149 -18.70 -7.64 11.21
N GLY A 150 -18.31 -6.38 11.47
CA GLY A 150 -19.00 -5.47 12.37
C GLY A 150 -18.24 -4.15 12.54
N PRO A 151 -18.72 -3.24 13.39
CA PRO A 151 -18.13 -1.90 13.56
C PRO A 151 -16.71 -1.91 14.15
N GLY A 152 -16.27 -2.99 14.81
CA GLY A 152 -14.91 -3.12 15.35
C GLY A 152 -14.28 -4.46 15.02
N LYS A 153 -14.70 -5.10 13.92
CA LYS A 153 -14.24 -6.43 13.54
C LYS A 153 -14.25 -6.62 12.03
N MET A 154 -13.17 -7.17 11.50
CA MET A 154 -13.05 -7.53 10.08
C MET A 154 -12.43 -8.92 9.91
N GLU A 155 -12.71 -9.54 8.77
CA GLU A 155 -11.96 -10.69 8.27
C GLU A 155 -11.07 -10.18 7.12
N ILE A 156 -9.77 -10.42 7.21
CA ILE A 156 -8.82 -10.10 6.16
C ILE A 156 -8.74 -11.30 5.24
N TRP A 157 -8.95 -11.10 3.94
CA TRP A 157 -8.58 -12.09 2.92
C TRP A 157 -7.36 -11.54 2.20
N SER A 158 -6.23 -12.25 2.23
CA SER A 158 -4.99 -11.83 1.59
C SER A 158 -4.55 -12.87 0.58
N TRP A 159 -4.41 -12.45 -0.67
CA TRP A 159 -3.95 -13.28 -1.78
C TRP A 159 -2.54 -12.89 -2.19
N PHE A 160 -1.76 -13.90 -2.59
CA PHE A 160 -0.52 -13.70 -3.34
C PHE A 160 -0.79 -13.90 -4.83
N LEU A 161 -0.26 -12.99 -5.65
CA LEU A 161 -0.38 -13.02 -7.10
C LEU A 161 1.00 -13.07 -7.74
N ALA A 162 1.09 -13.81 -8.84
CA ALA A 162 2.26 -13.86 -9.69
C ALA A 162 1.84 -13.88 -11.17
N ASP A 163 2.65 -13.29 -12.04
CA ASP A 163 2.48 -13.45 -13.49
C ASP A 163 2.64 -14.93 -13.87
N VAL A 164 1.82 -15.40 -14.81
CA VAL A 164 1.86 -16.80 -15.27
C VAL A 164 3.23 -17.14 -15.90
N GLU A 165 3.88 -16.16 -16.51
CA GLU A 165 5.17 -16.29 -17.18
C GLU A 165 6.39 -16.11 -16.27
N ALA A 166 6.19 -15.78 -15.00
CA ALA A 166 7.31 -15.65 -14.07
C ALA A 166 7.97 -17.03 -13.86
N PRO A 167 9.32 -17.13 -13.94
CA PRO A 167 10.05 -18.35 -13.59
C PRO A 167 9.65 -18.86 -12.21
N GLU A 168 9.43 -20.17 -12.09
CA GLU A 168 8.90 -20.75 -10.84
C GLU A 168 9.83 -20.49 -9.64
N GLU A 169 11.15 -20.46 -9.84
CA GLU A 169 12.11 -20.08 -8.79
C GLU A 169 11.84 -18.67 -8.25
N PHE A 170 11.60 -17.68 -9.13
CA PHE A 170 11.23 -16.33 -8.73
C PHE A 170 9.89 -16.33 -7.97
N VAL A 171 8.90 -17.10 -8.44
CA VAL A 171 7.59 -17.20 -7.77
C VAL A 171 7.73 -17.76 -6.36
N GLN A 172 8.59 -18.76 -6.16
CA GLN A 172 8.84 -19.34 -4.84
C GLN A 172 9.53 -18.35 -3.90
N GLU A 173 10.53 -17.60 -4.38
CA GLU A 173 11.17 -16.57 -3.56
C GLU A 173 10.23 -15.39 -3.27
N SER A 174 9.46 -14.95 -4.26
CA SER A 174 8.43 -13.93 -4.13
C SER A 174 7.39 -14.32 -3.06
N TYR A 175 6.92 -15.58 -3.09
CA TYR A 175 6.00 -16.10 -2.09
C TYR A 175 6.62 -16.12 -0.69
N LYS A 176 7.89 -16.52 -0.54
CA LYS A 176 8.61 -16.45 0.75
C LYS A 176 8.70 -15.02 1.27
N ARG A 177 8.98 -14.03 0.41
CA ARG A 177 9.00 -12.62 0.82
C ARG A 177 7.61 -12.18 1.30
N TYR A 178 6.57 -12.53 0.56
CA TYR A 178 5.20 -12.25 0.94
C TYR A 178 4.88 -12.82 2.33
N VAL A 179 5.00 -14.12 2.57
CA VAL A 179 4.58 -14.74 3.86
C VAL A 179 5.44 -14.35 5.05
N ASN A 180 6.70 -13.95 4.83
CA ASN A 180 7.57 -13.48 5.90
C ASN A 180 7.26 -12.04 6.31
N THR A 181 6.67 -11.24 5.42
CA THR A 181 6.48 -9.79 5.65
C THR A 181 5.01 -9.42 5.86
N PHE A 182 4.11 -10.01 5.08
CA PHE A 182 2.66 -9.82 5.17
C PHE A 182 1.91 -11.15 5.32
N GLY A 183 0.60 -11.07 5.52
CA GLY A 183 -0.23 -12.23 5.86
C GLY A 183 -0.27 -12.49 7.37
N PRO A 184 -0.95 -13.56 7.82
CA PRO A 184 -1.30 -13.74 9.23
C PRO A 184 -0.11 -13.85 10.20
N SER A 185 1.08 -14.20 9.69
CA SER A 185 2.33 -14.30 10.45
C SER A 185 3.44 -13.37 9.92
N GLY A 186 3.10 -12.43 9.04
CA GLY A 186 4.07 -11.51 8.46
C GLY A 186 4.57 -10.52 9.50
N VAL A 187 5.87 -10.19 9.48
CA VAL A 187 6.45 -9.31 10.50
C VAL A 187 5.96 -7.86 10.42
N LEU A 188 5.55 -7.37 9.24
CA LEU A 188 4.95 -6.03 9.11
C LEU A 188 3.47 -6.06 9.49
N GLU A 189 2.73 -7.05 8.97
CA GLU A 189 1.28 -7.16 9.19
C GLU A 189 0.87 -7.34 10.67
N GLN A 190 1.71 -7.99 11.46
CA GLN A 190 1.44 -8.15 12.90
C GLN A 190 1.51 -6.80 13.64
N ASP A 191 2.47 -5.94 13.29
CA ASP A 191 2.60 -4.59 13.85
C ASP A 191 1.36 -3.76 13.49
N ASP A 192 0.94 -3.83 12.21
CA ASP A 192 -0.25 -3.15 11.71
C ASP A 192 -1.53 -3.59 12.44
N ALA A 193 -1.76 -4.91 12.53
CA ALA A 193 -2.97 -5.47 13.11
C ALA A 193 -3.12 -5.12 14.61
N GLU A 194 -2.01 -5.06 15.36
CA GLU A 194 -2.03 -4.61 16.75
C GLU A 194 -2.44 -3.13 16.84
N ILE A 195 -1.83 -2.26 16.02
CA ILE A 195 -2.17 -0.82 16.00
C ILE A 195 -3.64 -0.60 15.64
N TRP A 196 -4.14 -1.27 14.59
CA TRP A 196 -5.53 -1.12 14.17
C TRP A 196 -6.52 -1.58 15.26
N SER A 197 -6.18 -2.64 15.99
CA SER A 197 -6.98 -3.14 17.11
C SER A 197 -6.98 -2.15 18.27
N ARG A 198 -5.84 -1.49 18.55
CA ARG A 198 -5.73 -0.43 19.57
C ARG A 198 -6.52 0.81 19.20
N ILE A 199 -6.42 1.29 17.96
CA ILE A 199 -7.23 2.41 17.45
C ILE A 199 -8.72 2.11 17.65
N THR A 200 -9.15 0.91 17.24
CA THR A 200 -10.56 0.50 17.36
C THR A 200 -11.01 0.39 18.82
N SER A 201 -10.16 -0.12 19.70
CA SER A 201 -10.45 -0.20 21.13
C SER A 201 -10.58 1.20 21.77
N ALA A 202 -9.62 2.09 21.52
CA ALA A 202 -9.63 3.46 22.03
C ALA A 202 -10.83 4.28 21.52
N SER A 203 -11.23 4.06 20.26
CA SER A 203 -12.37 4.74 19.63
C SER A 203 -13.72 4.42 20.27
N LYS A 204 -13.81 3.40 21.15
CA LYS A 204 -15.04 3.09 21.90
C LYS A 204 -15.25 4.02 23.10
N GLY A 205 -14.22 4.75 23.53
CA GLY A 205 -14.29 5.63 24.70
C GLY A 205 -15.29 6.78 24.51
N LEU A 206 -16.03 7.12 25.56
CA LEU A 206 -17.05 8.17 25.51
C LEU A 206 -16.47 9.52 25.04
N MET A 207 -15.32 9.92 25.58
CA MET A 207 -14.62 11.15 25.19
C MET A 207 -14.18 11.16 23.72
N ALA A 208 -13.88 9.99 23.15
CA ALA A 208 -13.51 9.86 21.74
C ALA A 208 -14.72 9.94 20.79
N ARG A 209 -15.93 9.62 21.27
CA ARG A 209 -17.15 9.60 20.45
C ARG A 209 -18.01 10.85 20.60
N ASP A 210 -17.97 11.47 21.77
CA ASP A 210 -18.80 12.62 22.09
C ASP A 210 -18.06 13.93 21.82
N LYS A 211 -18.41 14.57 20.70
CA LYS A 211 -17.87 15.88 20.30
C LYS A 211 -18.26 17.01 21.25
N THR A 212 -19.27 16.81 22.11
CA THR A 212 -19.66 17.80 23.12
C THR A 212 -18.76 17.75 24.36
N LEU A 213 -18.12 16.61 24.62
CA LEU A 213 -17.22 16.41 25.77
C LEU A 213 -15.76 16.69 25.44
N SER A 214 -15.35 16.54 24.18
CA SER A 214 -14.00 16.90 23.70
C SER A 214 -14.04 17.29 22.22
N TYR A 215 -13.59 18.51 21.90
CA TYR A 215 -13.50 18.98 20.52
C TYR A 215 -12.29 18.42 19.75
N ASN A 216 -11.28 17.90 20.45
CA ASN A 216 -10.04 17.40 19.85
C ASN A 216 -10.08 15.89 19.51
N ASN A 217 -11.27 15.30 19.33
CA ASN A 217 -11.45 13.88 19.02
C ASN A 217 -11.63 13.58 17.52
N ILE A 218 -11.08 14.42 16.65
CA ILE A 218 -11.20 14.32 15.18
C ILE A 218 -9.94 13.66 14.60
N MET A 219 -10.12 12.77 13.63
CA MET A 219 -9.01 12.22 12.85
C MET A 219 -8.38 13.36 12.02
N ASN A 220 -7.08 13.59 12.23
CA ASN A 220 -6.39 14.77 11.72
C ASN A 220 -5.69 14.47 10.38
N TYR A 221 -6.41 14.54 9.26
CA TYR A 221 -5.89 14.29 7.92
C TYR A 221 -5.35 15.56 7.22
N VAL A 222 -4.45 16.30 7.90
CA VAL A 222 -3.94 17.61 7.46
C VAL A 222 -2.55 17.59 6.84
N MET A 223 -1.89 16.43 6.76
CA MET A 223 -0.57 16.30 6.15
C MET A 223 -0.61 16.76 4.70
N GLY A 224 0.20 17.79 4.42
CA GLY A 224 0.33 18.45 3.12
C GLY A 224 -0.88 19.29 2.68
N LEU A 225 -1.94 19.40 3.49
CA LEU A 225 -3.08 20.26 3.19
C LEU A 225 -2.61 21.71 3.04
N ASP A 226 -3.02 22.37 1.95
CA ASP A 226 -2.67 23.76 1.60
C ASP A 226 -1.15 24.05 1.53
N SER A 227 -0.31 23.00 1.49
CA SER A 227 1.15 23.13 1.54
C SER A 227 1.86 22.42 0.40
N VAL A 228 1.19 21.46 -0.27
CA VAL A 228 1.76 20.69 -1.38
C VAL A 228 0.81 20.78 -2.57
N GLU A 229 1.31 21.35 -3.66
CA GLU A 229 0.58 21.48 -4.91
C GLU A 229 0.67 20.19 -5.74
N PRO A 230 -0.36 19.87 -6.53
CA PRO A 230 -0.32 18.78 -7.49
C PRO A 230 0.80 18.96 -8.54
N ASP A 231 1.43 17.85 -8.92
CA ASP A 231 2.43 17.81 -9.98
C ASP A 231 1.77 17.66 -11.36
N THR A 232 1.76 18.75 -12.13
CA THR A 232 1.19 18.78 -13.48
C THR A 232 2.01 18.01 -14.52
N SER A 233 3.23 17.57 -14.18
CA SER A 233 4.08 16.77 -15.06
C SER A 233 3.82 15.26 -14.97
N TRP A 234 2.97 14.83 -14.03
CA TRP A 234 2.57 13.43 -13.89
C TRP A 234 1.98 12.87 -15.19
N PRO A 235 2.52 11.75 -15.73
CA PRO A 235 2.09 11.22 -17.02
C PRO A 235 0.79 10.40 -16.96
N GLY A 236 0.31 10.08 -15.75
CA GLY A 236 -0.86 9.25 -15.53
C GLY A 236 -2.16 10.04 -15.28
N PRO A 237 -3.30 9.34 -15.14
CA PRO A 237 -4.54 9.97 -14.69
C PRO A 237 -4.49 10.30 -13.20
N GLY A 238 -5.50 11.04 -12.74
CA GLY A 238 -5.69 11.41 -11.34
C GLY A 238 -4.96 12.69 -10.94
N LEU A 239 -5.17 13.10 -9.70
CA LEU A 239 -4.48 14.22 -9.08
C LEU A 239 -3.25 13.68 -8.34
N ALA A 240 -2.08 13.86 -8.93
CA ALA A 240 -0.82 13.38 -8.38
C ALA A 240 -0.10 14.49 -7.60
N TYR A 241 0.44 14.16 -6.44
CA TYR A 241 1.27 15.05 -5.63
C TYR A 241 2.69 14.50 -5.55
N PRO A 242 3.75 15.32 -5.55
CA PRO A 242 5.15 14.90 -5.73
C PRO A 242 5.80 14.33 -4.44
N THR A 243 5.02 13.67 -3.59
CA THR A 243 5.48 12.98 -2.37
C THR A 243 4.37 12.06 -1.85
N CYS A 244 4.73 10.96 -1.19
CA CYS A 244 3.79 10.06 -0.52
C CYS A 244 3.67 10.32 0.99
N TYR A 245 4.34 11.35 1.53
CA TYR A 245 4.07 11.87 2.88
C TYR A 245 2.95 12.90 2.84
N LEU A 246 1.74 12.40 2.56
CA LEU A 246 0.51 13.15 2.41
C LEU A 246 -0.68 12.32 2.89
N GLU A 247 -1.77 13.02 3.18
CA GLU A 247 -3.07 12.41 3.50
C GLU A 247 -4.14 12.76 2.46
N ALA A 248 -3.75 13.03 1.21
CA ALA A 248 -4.68 13.43 0.15
C ALA A 248 -5.60 12.28 -0.28
N VAL A 249 -5.07 11.05 -0.37
CA VAL A 249 -5.89 9.87 -0.68
C VAL A 249 -6.87 9.57 0.46
N GLN A 250 -6.43 9.66 1.72
CA GLN A 250 -7.26 9.46 2.89
C GLN A 250 -8.43 10.48 2.92
N ARG A 251 -8.15 11.76 2.66
CA ARG A 251 -9.21 12.78 2.53
C ARG A 251 -10.23 12.41 1.46
N ALA A 252 -9.78 12.11 0.24
CA ALA A 252 -10.68 11.73 -0.86
C ALA A 252 -11.48 10.44 -0.57
N PHE A 253 -10.88 9.47 0.12
CA PHE A 253 -11.55 8.26 0.57
C PHE A 253 -12.70 8.56 1.53
N TYR A 254 -12.46 9.39 2.56
CA TYR A 254 -13.47 9.72 3.56
C TYR A 254 -14.53 10.70 3.03
N GLU A 255 -14.18 11.61 2.12
CA GLU A 255 -15.14 12.43 1.38
C GLU A 255 -16.09 11.54 0.59
N LYS A 256 -15.55 10.59 -0.19
CA LYS A 256 -16.38 9.65 -0.95
C LYS A 256 -17.25 8.79 -0.04
N TRP A 257 -16.68 8.29 1.05
CA TRP A 257 -17.44 7.51 2.03
C TRP A 257 -18.60 8.33 2.61
N HIS A 258 -18.35 9.59 2.99
CA HIS A 258 -19.35 10.50 3.50
C HIS A 258 -20.47 10.76 2.48
N GLU A 259 -20.12 11.03 1.21
CA GLU A 259 -21.11 11.12 0.12
C GLU A 259 -22.00 9.87 0.02
N CYS A 260 -21.40 8.68 0.11
CA CYS A 260 -22.13 7.42 -0.01
C CYS A 260 -23.10 7.18 1.15
N ILE A 261 -22.77 7.61 2.37
CA ILE A 261 -23.64 7.42 3.55
C ILE A 261 -24.63 8.57 3.77
N ALA A 262 -24.39 9.73 3.15
CA ALA A 262 -25.27 10.90 3.22
C ALA A 262 -26.30 10.95 2.08
N LYS A 263 -26.19 10.07 1.08
CA LYS A 263 -27.21 9.89 0.05
C LYS A 263 -28.39 9.12 0.64
N ASP A 264 -29.52 9.82 0.80
CA ASP A 264 -30.84 9.25 1.08
C ASP A 264 -31.30 8.29 -0.04
#